data_AF-A0A242K1F4-F1
#
_entry.id   AF-A0A242K1F4-F1
#
_cell.length_a   1.000
_cell.length_b   1.000
_cell.length_c   1.000
_cell.angle_alpha   90.00
_cell.angle_beta   90.00
_cell.angle_gamma   90.00
#
_symmetry.space_group_name_H-M   'P 1'
#
loop_
_entity.id
_entity.type
_entity.pdbx_description
1 polymer ?
#
loop_
_entity_poly.entity_id
_entity_poly.type
_entity_poly.pdbx_seq_one_letter_code
_entity_poly.pdbx_strand_id
1 'polypeptide(L)'
;MSKKHKLFMISIAILSVIHLLFSYYYLHLYGHFNLQGNLNSFLLISFILRLLLDLYIVTCGFLAIREDKQKVLPFYLLFFLFNLVLPFLFHI
;
A
#
# COMPACT_ATOMS: atom_id res chain seq x y z
N MET A 1 -21.74 -9.98 5.67
CA MET A 1 -20.56 -9.24 6.20
C MET A 1 -21.06 -8.14 7.14
N SER A 2 -20.51 -8.05 8.36
CA SER A 2 -20.78 -6.93 9.28
C SER A 2 -20.45 -5.58 8.61
N LYS A 3 -21.22 -4.52 8.89
CA LYS A 3 -21.00 -3.16 8.33
C LYS A 3 -19.54 -2.69 8.51
N LYS A 4 -18.92 -3.05 9.63
CA LYS A 4 -17.51 -2.75 9.93
C LYS A 4 -16.53 -3.38 8.92
N HIS A 5 -16.83 -4.59 8.41
CA HIS A 5 -15.95 -5.27 7.45
C HIS A 5 -16.09 -4.76 6.02
N LYS A 6 -17.29 -4.33 5.62
CA LYS A 6 -17.43 -3.64 4.33
C LYS A 6 -16.58 -2.39 4.31
N LEU A 7 -16.63 -1.61 5.38
CA LEU A 7 -15.81 -0.41 5.53
C LEU A 7 -14.30 -0.75 5.52
N PHE A 8 -13.92 -1.85 6.16
CA PHE A 8 -12.52 -2.31 6.21
C PHE A 8 -12.00 -2.78 4.85
N MET A 9 -12.78 -3.57 4.11
CA MET A 9 -12.47 -3.99 2.73
C MET A 9 -12.36 -2.79 1.79
N ILE A 10 -13.27 -1.83 1.91
CA ILE A 10 -13.24 -0.60 1.12
C ILE A 10 -11.98 0.21 1.44
N SER A 11 -11.60 0.31 2.72
CA SER A 11 -10.38 1.00 3.15
C SER A 11 -9.14 0.43 2.45
N ILE A 12 -9.01 -0.89 2.41
CA ILE A 12 -7.86 -1.56 1.76
C ILE A 12 -7.90 -1.45 0.25
N ALA A 13 -9.08 -1.56 -0.35
CA ALA A 13 -9.22 -1.38 -1.79
C ALA A 13 -8.78 0.04 -2.20
N ILE A 14 -9.25 1.06 -1.49
CA ILE A 14 -8.84 2.46 -1.70
C ILE A 14 -7.33 2.61 -1.50
N LEU A 15 -6.79 2.05 -0.41
CA LEU A 15 -5.36 2.13 -0.12
C LEU A 15 -4.51 1.51 -1.22
N SER A 16 -4.94 0.36 -1.73
CA SER A 16 -4.24 -0.36 -2.80
C SER A 16 -4.30 0.41 -4.12
N VAL A 17 -5.43 1.07 -4.42
CA VAL A 17 -5.54 1.95 -5.60
C VAL A 17 -4.64 3.17 -5.47
N ILE A 18 -4.59 3.80 -4.29
CA ILE A 18 -3.68 4.92 -4.03
C ILE A 18 -2.22 4.47 -4.19
N HIS A 19 -1.86 3.32 -3.63
CA HIS A 19 -0.50 2.78 -3.73
C HIS A 19 -0.10 2.45 -5.16
N LEU A 20 -1.03 1.91 -5.96
CA LEU A 20 -0.87 1.66 -7.39
C LEU A 20 -0.64 2.97 -8.17
N LEU A 21 -1.51 3.96 -7.97
CA LEU A 21 -1.39 5.27 -8.62
C LEU A 21 -0.07 5.95 -8.28
N PHE A 22 0.34 5.88 -7.00
CA PHE A 22 1.61 6.43 -6.56
C PHE A 22 2.80 5.71 -7.20
N SER A 23 2.78 4.38 -7.28
CA SER A 23 3.84 3.58 -7.93
C SER A 23 3.95 3.90 -9.42
N TYR A 24 2.83 4.09 -10.11
CA TYR A 24 2.81 4.50 -11.52
C TYR A 24 3.40 5.89 -11.74
N TYR A 25 3.01 6.87 -10.91
CA TYR A 25 3.48 8.24 -11.02
C TYR A 25 4.88 8.48 -10.44
N TYR A 26 5.42 7.52 -9.69
CA TYR A 26 6.67 7.68 -8.97
C TYR A 26 7.82 8.09 -9.89
N LEU A 27 7.97 7.45 -11.06
CA LEU A 27 9.07 7.76 -11.98
C LEU A 27 9.00 9.20 -12.49
N HIS A 28 7.79 9.70 -12.77
CA HIS A 28 7.57 11.08 -13.19
C HIS A 28 7.90 12.08 -12.07
N LEU A 29 7.47 11.78 -10.84
CA LEU A 29 7.78 12.60 -9.66
C LEU A 29 9.29 12.57 -9.34
N TYR A 30 9.92 11.40 -9.43
CA TYR A 30 11.36 11.22 -9.24
C TYR A 30 12.14 12.11 -10.21
N GLY A 31 11.80 12.08 -11.50
CA GLY A 31 12.41 12.96 -12.50
C GLY A 31 12.23 14.44 -12.19
N HIS A 32 11.02 14.85 -11.77
CA HIS A 32 10.71 16.23 -11.41
C HIS A 32 11.54 16.72 -10.20
N PHE A 33 11.57 15.94 -9.12
CA PHE A 33 12.30 16.28 -7.90
C PHE A 33 13.82 16.19 -8.08
N ASN A 34 14.30 15.33 -8.99
CA ASN A 34 15.70 15.27 -9.37
C ASN A 34 16.16 16.58 -10.03
N LEU A 35 15.37 17.10 -10.98
CA LEU A 35 15.68 18.37 -11.66
C LEU A 35 15.64 19.58 -10.73
N GLN A 36 14.87 19.52 -9.63
CA GLN A 36 14.78 20.58 -8.63
C GLN A 36 15.83 20.48 -7.50
N GLY A 37 16.71 19.47 -7.54
CA GLY A 37 17.71 19.24 -6.49
C GLY A 37 17.14 18.73 -5.15
N ASN A 38 15.84 18.41 -5.09
CA ASN A 38 15.13 17.97 -3.89
C ASN A 38 14.94 16.44 -3.83
N LEU A 39 15.74 15.70 -4.60
CA LEU A 39 15.62 14.24 -4.76
C LEU A 39 15.65 13.50 -3.42
N ASN A 40 16.60 13.83 -2.54
CA ASN A 40 16.77 13.14 -1.26
C ASN A 40 15.55 13.31 -0.35
N SER A 41 14.96 14.51 -0.32
CA SER A 41 13.74 14.77 0.45
C SER A 41 12.56 13.98 -0.11
N PHE A 42 12.41 13.92 -1.44
CA PHE A 42 11.37 13.12 -2.09
C PHE A 42 11.53 11.61 -1.82
N LEU A 43 12.76 11.10 -1.89
CA LEU A 43 13.08 9.71 -1.55
C LEU A 43 12.71 9.38 -0.11
N LEU A 44 13.08 10.25 0.83
CA LEU A 44 12.81 10.06 2.26
C LEU A 44 11.31 10.08 2.54
N ILE A 45 10.56 11.03 1.97
CA ILE A 45 9.10 11.10 2.11
C ILE A 45 8.44 9.85 1.51
N SER A 46 8.87 9.43 0.32
CA SER A 46 8.33 8.25 -0.35
C SER A 46 8.60 6.97 0.44
N PHE A 47 9.79 6.86 1.06
CA PHE A 47 10.15 5.75 1.93
C PHE A 47 9.27 5.71 3.18
N ILE A 48 9.09 6.84 3.88
CA ILE A 48 8.21 6.92 5.05
C ILE A 48 6.77 6.56 4.68
N LEU A 49 6.27 7.10 3.56
CA LEU A 49 4.93 6.79 3.08
C LEU A 49 4.75 5.29 2.80
N ARG A 50 5.74 4.67 2.14
CA ARG A 50 5.74 3.23 1.88
C ARG A 50 5.71 2.42 3.19
N LEU A 51 6.56 2.79 4.15
CA LEU A 51 6.64 2.11 5.45
C LEU A 51 5.31 2.21 6.24
N LEU A 52 4.66 3.38 6.21
CA LEU A 52 3.34 3.57 6.82
C LEU A 52 2.26 2.72 6.13
N LEU A 53 2.28 2.64 4.79
CA LEU A 53 1.36 1.81 4.03
C LEU A 53 1.56 0.33 4.33
N ASP A 54 2.81 -0.15 4.34
CA ASP A 54 3.13 -1.54 4.65
C ASP A 54 2.70 -1.91 6.07
N LEU A 55 3.00 -1.06 7.07
CA LEU A 55 2.56 -1.27 8.45
C LEU A 55 1.04 -1.32 8.57
N TYR A 56 0.33 -0.46 7.85
CA TYR A 56 -1.13 -0.47 7.85
C TYR A 56 -1.69 -1.77 7.26
N ILE A 57 -1.11 -2.27 6.17
CA ILE A 57 -1.58 -3.51 5.55
C ILE A 57 -1.24 -4.72 6.44
N VAL A 58 -0.06 -4.75 7.06
CA VAL A 58 0.34 -5.80 8.02
C VAL A 58 -0.60 -5.85 9.22
N THR A 59 -0.87 -4.69 9.84
CA THR A 59 -1.80 -4.61 10.99
C THR A 59 -3.22 -5.02 10.60
N CYS A 60 -3.67 -4.62 9.41
CA CYS A 60 -4.94 -5.04 8.86
C CYS A 60 -5.01 -6.57 8.64
N GLY A 61 -3.97 -7.17 8.05
CA GLY A 61 -3.87 -8.62 7.85
C GLY A 61 -3.85 -9.39 9.16
N PHE A 62 -3.11 -8.89 10.17
CA PHE A 62 -3.07 -9.48 11.51
C PHE A 62 -4.43 -9.47 12.20
N LEU A 63 -5.16 -8.35 12.13
CA LEU A 63 -6.53 -8.24 12.68
C LEU A 63 -7.50 -9.20 11.97
N ALA A 64 -7.36 -9.38 10.65
CA ALA A 64 -8.20 -10.30 9.88
C ALA A 64 -8.00 -11.78 10.29
N ILE A 65 -6.75 -12.18 10.58
CA ILE A 65 -6.43 -13.52 11.11
C ILE A 65 -7.02 -13.71 12.51
N ARG A 66 -6.86 -12.70 13.38
CA ARG A 66 -7.31 -12.75 14.78
C ARG A 66 -8.82 -12.91 14.95
N GLU A 67 -9.63 -12.41 14.02
CA GLU A 67 -11.09 -12.50 14.09
C GLU A 67 -11.68 -13.82 13.54
N ASP A 68 -10.85 -14.82 13.23
CA ASP A 68 -11.27 -16.17 12.80
C ASP A 68 -12.15 -16.19 11.51
N LYS A 69 -11.94 -15.20 10.63
CA LYS A 69 -12.75 -15.01 9.42
C LYS A 69 -12.06 -15.57 8.19
N GLN A 70 -11.90 -16.90 8.17
CA GLN A 70 -11.22 -17.66 7.11
C GLN A 70 -11.71 -17.36 5.69
N LYS A 71 -12.99 -17.00 5.49
CA LYS A 71 -13.56 -16.72 4.15
C LYS A 71 -13.04 -15.43 3.50
N VAL A 72 -12.55 -14.47 4.28
CA VAL A 72 -12.08 -13.16 3.77
C VAL A 72 -10.55 -13.10 3.73
N LEU A 73 -9.90 -14.02 4.44
CA LEU A 73 -8.46 -14.22 4.48
C LEU A 73 -7.79 -14.25 3.08
N PRO A 74 -8.29 -14.99 2.06
CA PRO A 74 -7.61 -15.04 0.77
C PRO A 74 -7.66 -13.71 0.01
N PHE A 75 -8.75 -12.94 0.09
CA PHE A 75 -8.82 -11.60 -0.50
C PHE A 75 -7.83 -10.65 0.17
N TYR A 76 -7.68 -10.79 1.49
CA TYR A 76 -6.74 -10.02 2.28
C TYR A 76 -5.29 -10.33 1.93
N LEU A 77 -4.95 -11.61 1.86
CA LEU A 77 -3.65 -12.10 1.42
C LEU A 77 -3.32 -11.62 0.02
N LEU A 78 -4.31 -11.59 -0.88
CA LEU A 78 -4.14 -11.10 -2.23
C LEU A 78 -3.82 -9.60 -2.26
N PHE A 79 -4.54 -8.76 -1.52
CA PHE A 79 -4.21 -7.33 -1.40
C PHE A 79 -2.87 -7.07 -0.70
N PHE A 80 -2.51 -7.91 0.28
CA PHE A 80 -1.21 -7.85 0.94
C PHE A 80 -0.08 -8.19 -0.03
N LEU A 81 -0.17 -9.32 -0.73
CA LEU A 81 0.80 -9.73 -1.74
C LEU A 81 0.91 -8.72 -2.87
N PHE A 82 -0.22 -8.17 -3.33
CA PHE A 82 -0.23 -7.16 -4.40
C PHE A 82 0.54 -5.90 -3.99
N ASN A 83 0.30 -5.38 -2.79
CA ASN A 83 1.04 -4.21 -2.28
C ASN A 83 2.50 -4.54 -1.95
N LEU A 84 2.82 -5.76 -1.52
CA LEU A 84 4.20 -6.16 -1.24
C LEU A 84 5.03 -6.33 -2.52
N VAL A 85 4.41 -6.82 -3.60
CA VAL A 85 5.07 -7.09 -4.89
C VAL A 85 5.15 -5.84 -5.77
N LEU A 86 4.18 -4.92 -5.65
CA LEU A 86 4.13 -3.65 -6.39
C LEU A 86 5.45 -2.86 -6.38
N PRO A 87 6.09 -2.61 -5.22
CA PRO A 87 7.41 -1.99 -5.14
C PRO A 87 8.47 -2.63 -6.03
N PHE A 88 8.53 -3.95 -6.06
CA PHE A 88 9.53 -4.71 -6.81
C PHE A 88 9.26 -4.70 -8.32
N LEU A 89 7.99 -4.69 -8.73
CA LEU A 89 7.61 -4.64 -10.15
C LEU A 89 7.91 -3.28 -10.79
N PHE A 90 7.74 -2.20 -10.04
CA PHE A 90 7.92 -0.84 -10.57
C PHE A 90 9.37 -0.33 -10.46
N HIS A 91 10.35 -1.18 -10.15
CA HIS A 91 11.78 -0.84 -10.08
C HIS A 91 12.05 0.43 -9.23
N ILE A 92 11.51 0.44 -8.01
CA ILE A 92 11.69 1.51 -7.00
C ILE A 92 12.18 0.91 -5.68
#